data_AF-A0A2Z4MKB5-F1
#
_entry.id   AF-A0A2Z4MKB5-F1
#
_cell.length_a   1.000
_cell.length_b   1.000
_cell.length_c   1.000
_cell.angle_alpha   90.00
_cell.angle_beta   90.00
_cell.angle_gamma   90.00
#
_symmetry.space_group_name_H-M   'P 1'
#
loop_
_entity.id
_entity.type
_entity.pdbx_description
1 polymer ?
#
loop_
_entity_poly.entity_id
_entity_poly.type
_entity_poly.pdbx_seq_one_letter_code
_entity_poly.pdbx_strand_id
1 'polypeptide(L)'
;MENAKKICFVITPIGPDESLIRRQADGVIDAVLGPVLEKLGFEVVVAHRMSDGGSITRQVIEQILSADLVVANLTGLNPNVMYELAIRHAVRKPLVQLCEKGTTLPFDINEQRTIFYTNDMKGVVELKEVFERMVSQAALDEKPDNPIYRAIQSESIIQSVDVSDADKYLVTRFDALEEKMLKLLSIKDVPYAFRGDRGIGKLSARELNKMRRFITEKNQNGTFTTEEIEEYAESIGIYVTRDEMRQIIMYVLNENQLKFEAKKIST
;
A
#
# COMPACT_ATOMS: atom_id res chain seq x y z
N MET A 1 -36.51 24.26 -2.97
CA MET A 1 -35.09 24.46 -2.61
C MET A 1 -34.33 23.40 -3.39
N GLU A 2 -33.52 23.81 -4.35
CA GLU A 2 -32.66 22.88 -5.10
C GLU A 2 -31.67 22.31 -4.08
N ASN A 3 -31.72 20.99 -3.84
CA ASN A 3 -30.74 20.35 -2.95
C ASN A 3 -29.37 20.55 -3.58
N ALA A 4 -28.45 21.22 -2.88
CA ALA A 4 -27.07 21.34 -3.34
C ALA A 4 -26.52 19.93 -3.61
N LYS A 5 -25.92 19.71 -4.79
CA LYS A 5 -25.32 18.42 -5.14
C LYS A 5 -24.23 18.09 -4.14
N LYS A 6 -24.20 16.83 -3.69
CA LYS A 6 -23.11 16.33 -2.85
C LYS A 6 -21.81 16.32 -3.63
N ILE A 7 -20.70 16.68 -3.01
CA ILE A 7 -19.40 16.72 -3.67
C ILE A 7 -18.67 15.40 -3.45
N CYS A 8 -18.21 14.79 -4.53
CA CYS A 8 -17.24 13.72 -4.50
C CYS A 8 -15.89 14.25 -5.01
N PHE A 9 -14.89 14.26 -4.13
CA PHE A 9 -13.54 14.65 -4.50
C PHE A 9 -12.69 13.42 -4.85
N VAL A 10 -12.07 13.44 -6.04
CA VAL A 10 -11.23 12.34 -6.53
C VAL A 10 -9.76 12.71 -6.37
N ILE A 11 -9.06 11.93 -5.56
CA ILE A 11 -7.60 11.97 -5.43
C ILE A 11 -6.99 10.85 -6.26
N THR A 12 -6.01 11.18 -7.09
CA THR A 12 -5.45 10.27 -8.09
C THR A 12 -4.01 10.63 -8.39
N PRO A 13 -3.16 9.69 -8.86
CA PRO A 13 -1.76 9.97 -9.15
C PRO A 13 -1.62 11.10 -10.18
N ILE A 14 -0.89 12.15 -9.78
CA ILE A 14 -0.56 13.26 -10.66
C ILE A 14 0.80 12.94 -11.31
N GLY A 15 0.77 12.54 -12.58
CA GLY A 15 1.95 12.47 -13.43
C GLY A 15 2.15 13.77 -14.22
N PRO A 16 3.29 13.95 -14.89
CA PRO A 16 3.47 15.02 -15.88
C PRO A 16 2.39 14.96 -16.96
N ASP A 17 2.10 16.10 -17.60
CA ASP A 17 1.17 16.17 -18.72
C ASP A 17 1.57 15.15 -19.82
N GLU A 18 0.57 14.53 -20.45
CA GLU A 18 0.73 13.46 -21.45
C GLU A 18 1.44 12.18 -20.97
N SER A 19 1.71 12.04 -19.67
CA SER A 19 2.26 10.79 -19.13
C SER A 19 1.27 9.63 -19.20
N LEU A 20 1.78 8.40 -19.28
CA LEU A 20 0.95 7.18 -19.23
C LEU A 20 0.09 7.14 -17.96
N ILE A 21 0.68 7.52 -16.81
CA ILE A 21 -0.03 7.59 -15.52
C ILE A 21 -1.22 8.55 -15.62
N ARG A 22 -1.01 9.74 -16.19
CA ARG A 22 -2.07 10.73 -16.36
C ARG A 22 -3.17 10.22 -17.27
N ARG A 23 -2.81 9.66 -18.42
CA ARG A 23 -3.77 9.08 -19.38
C ARG A 23 -4.60 7.95 -18.78
N GLN A 24 -3.96 7.06 -18.00
CA GLN A 24 -4.65 5.97 -17.32
C GLN A 24 -5.58 6.50 -16.22
N ALA A 25 -5.12 7.44 -15.40
CA ALA A 25 -5.91 8.07 -14.36
C ALA A 25 -7.16 8.78 -14.92
N ASP A 26 -6.98 9.62 -15.95
CA ASP A 26 -8.10 10.30 -16.63
C ASP A 26 -9.04 9.26 -17.28
N GLY A 27 -8.51 8.21 -17.89
CA GLY A 27 -9.31 7.13 -18.47
C GLY A 27 -10.24 6.44 -17.45
N VAL A 28 -9.74 6.13 -16.26
CA VAL A 28 -10.56 5.54 -15.18
C VAL A 28 -11.61 6.53 -14.67
N ILE A 29 -11.22 7.80 -14.49
CA ILE A 29 -12.14 8.86 -14.05
C ILE A 29 -13.28 9.03 -15.06
N ASP A 30 -12.96 9.26 -16.32
CA ASP A 30 -13.95 9.65 -17.33
C ASP A 30 -14.80 8.45 -17.78
N ALA A 31 -14.21 7.25 -17.86
CA ALA A 31 -14.94 6.07 -18.30
C ALA A 31 -15.80 5.45 -17.18
N VAL A 32 -15.40 5.59 -15.90
CA VAL A 32 -16.04 4.88 -14.78
C VAL A 32 -16.48 5.82 -13.66
N LEU A 33 -15.55 6.53 -13.03
CA LEU A 33 -15.86 7.25 -11.78
C LEU A 33 -16.89 8.36 -12.02
N GLY A 34 -16.66 9.22 -13.00
CA GLY A 34 -17.53 10.33 -13.38
C GLY A 34 -18.97 9.88 -13.65
N PRO A 35 -19.20 9.00 -14.65
CA PRO A 35 -20.55 8.55 -14.98
C PRO A 35 -21.30 7.88 -13.82
N VAL A 36 -20.61 7.11 -12.98
CA VAL A 36 -21.23 6.45 -11.83
C VAL A 36 -21.55 7.45 -10.73
N LEU A 37 -20.64 8.36 -10.40
CA LEU A 37 -20.84 9.37 -9.37
C LEU A 37 -21.96 10.34 -9.74
N GLU A 38 -22.00 10.80 -11.00
CA GLU A 38 -23.08 11.66 -11.52
C GLU A 38 -24.44 10.97 -11.45
N LYS A 39 -24.51 9.69 -11.84
CA LYS A 39 -25.72 8.87 -11.71
C LYS A 39 -26.21 8.78 -10.26
N LEU A 40 -25.28 8.74 -9.30
CA LEU A 40 -25.56 8.71 -7.87
C LEU A 40 -25.80 10.11 -7.26
N GLY A 41 -25.83 11.16 -8.08
CA GLY A 41 -26.17 12.53 -7.66
C GLY A 41 -24.99 13.32 -7.07
N PHE A 42 -23.76 12.86 -7.28
CA PHE A 42 -22.56 13.59 -6.89
C PHE A 42 -22.08 14.54 -8.00
N GLU A 43 -21.55 15.69 -7.58
CA GLU A 43 -20.68 16.51 -8.40
C GLU A 43 -19.23 16.03 -8.23
N VAL A 44 -18.53 15.79 -9.33
CA VAL A 44 -17.18 15.21 -9.32
C VAL A 44 -16.15 16.31 -9.45
N VAL A 45 -15.31 16.44 -8.43
CA VAL A 45 -14.17 17.37 -8.41
C VAL A 45 -12.89 16.56 -8.41
N VAL A 46 -11.96 16.88 -9.31
CA VAL A 46 -10.71 16.13 -9.48
C VAL A 46 -9.53 17.05 -9.15
N ALA A 47 -8.68 16.63 -8.22
CA ALA A 47 -7.57 17.44 -7.68
C ALA A 47 -6.73 18.12 -8.77
N HIS A 48 -6.37 17.38 -9.82
CA HIS A 48 -5.47 17.86 -10.88
C HIS A 48 -6.15 18.64 -12.00
N ARG A 49 -7.49 18.74 -12.00
CA ARG A 49 -8.27 19.52 -12.99
C ARG A 49 -8.64 20.91 -12.46
N MET A 50 -8.35 21.19 -11.19
CA MET A 50 -8.62 22.48 -10.57
C MET A 50 -7.72 23.55 -11.18
N SER A 51 -8.33 24.58 -11.76
CA SER A 51 -7.67 25.65 -12.53
C SER A 51 -7.53 26.96 -11.74
N ASP A 52 -7.99 26.99 -10.49
CA ASP A 52 -8.17 28.24 -9.75
C ASP A 52 -6.88 28.77 -9.13
N GLY A 53 -6.67 30.09 -9.26
CA GLY A 53 -5.51 30.79 -8.71
C GLY A 53 -5.40 30.63 -7.18
N GLY A 54 -4.24 30.17 -6.70
CA GLY A 54 -3.96 29.96 -5.28
C GLY A 54 -2.92 28.87 -5.06
N SER A 55 -2.63 28.53 -3.80
CA SER A 55 -1.83 27.35 -3.49
C SER A 55 -2.67 26.10 -3.77
N ILE A 56 -2.31 25.35 -4.82
CA ILE A 56 -2.97 24.09 -5.21
C ILE A 56 -3.10 23.15 -4.01
N THR A 57 -2.04 23.05 -3.20
CA THR A 57 -2.02 22.21 -1.99
C THR A 57 -3.11 22.60 -0.99
N ARG A 58 -3.37 23.89 -0.79
CA ARG A 58 -4.40 24.35 0.13
C ARG A 58 -5.80 23.97 -0.35
N GLN A 59 -6.09 24.20 -1.63
CA GLN A 59 -7.41 23.89 -2.20
C GLN A 59 -7.69 22.38 -2.17
N VAL A 60 -6.69 21.56 -2.49
CA VAL A 60 -6.80 20.10 -2.40
C VAL A 60 -7.12 19.66 -0.97
N ILE A 61 -6.40 20.18 0.03
CA ILE A 61 -6.69 19.87 1.43
C ILE A 61 -8.10 20.31 1.81
N GLU A 62 -8.51 21.54 1.46
CA GLU A 62 -9.86 22.05 1.74
C GLU A 62 -10.94 21.11 1.18
N GLN A 63 -10.78 20.64 -0.07
CA GLN A 63 -11.70 19.67 -0.68
C GLN A 63 -11.71 18.32 0.05
N ILE A 64 -10.56 17.79 0.46
CA ILE A 64 -10.47 16.53 1.23
C ILE A 64 -11.22 16.65 2.57
N LEU A 65 -11.11 17.80 3.23
CA LEU A 65 -11.79 18.08 4.50
C LEU A 65 -13.31 18.26 4.31
N SER A 66 -13.74 18.96 3.26
CA SER A 66 -15.14 19.35 3.08
C SER A 66 -15.99 18.32 2.36
N ALA A 67 -15.47 17.65 1.33
CA ALA A 67 -16.25 16.79 0.43
C ALA A 67 -17.06 15.70 1.16
N ASP A 68 -18.27 15.46 0.68
CA ASP A 68 -19.18 14.43 1.21
C ASP A 68 -18.60 13.03 1.04
N LEU A 69 -17.91 12.80 -0.08
CA LEU A 69 -17.22 11.56 -0.41
C LEU A 69 -15.83 11.87 -0.97
N VAL A 70 -14.86 11.03 -0.64
CA VAL A 70 -13.57 10.99 -1.33
C VAL A 70 -13.39 9.65 -2.02
N VAL A 71 -12.88 9.68 -3.24
CA VAL A 71 -12.43 8.48 -3.97
C VAL A 71 -10.93 8.57 -4.14
N ALA A 72 -10.20 7.56 -3.66
CA ALA A 72 -8.75 7.49 -3.70
C ALA A 72 -8.26 6.42 -4.65
N ASN A 73 -7.55 6.83 -5.71
CA ASN A 73 -6.86 5.93 -6.63
C ASN A 73 -5.42 5.68 -6.16
N LEU A 74 -5.17 4.52 -5.58
CA LEU A 74 -3.90 4.12 -4.99
C LEU A 74 -2.96 3.44 -5.99
N THR A 75 -3.32 3.41 -7.27
CA THR A 75 -2.52 2.81 -8.34
C THR A 75 -1.12 3.41 -8.38
N GLY A 76 -0.10 2.56 -8.41
CA GLY A 76 1.30 2.99 -8.42
C GLY A 76 1.81 3.61 -7.12
N LEU A 77 1.01 3.60 -6.04
CA LEU A 77 1.41 4.05 -4.69
C LEU A 77 2.00 5.47 -4.66
N ASN A 78 1.35 6.41 -5.33
CA ASN A 78 1.80 7.79 -5.38
C ASN A 78 1.88 8.40 -3.95
N PRO A 79 3.05 8.92 -3.51
CA PRO A 79 3.20 9.44 -2.15
C PRO A 79 2.25 10.59 -1.79
N ASN A 80 1.89 11.44 -2.76
CA ASN A 80 0.95 12.54 -2.53
C ASN A 80 -0.46 12.01 -2.28
N VAL A 81 -0.89 11.01 -3.06
CA VAL A 81 -2.20 10.36 -2.83
C VAL A 81 -2.23 9.67 -1.46
N MET A 82 -1.14 9.05 -1.04
CA MET A 82 -1.02 8.45 0.30
C MET A 82 -1.15 9.49 1.42
N TYR A 83 -0.53 10.66 1.23
CA TYR A 83 -0.66 11.78 2.17
C TYR A 83 -2.11 12.30 2.24
N GLU A 84 -2.76 12.49 1.10
CA GLU A 84 -4.15 12.93 1.00
C GLU A 84 -5.13 11.92 1.61
N LEU A 85 -4.88 10.62 1.41
CA LEU A 85 -5.62 9.52 2.02
C LEU A 85 -5.57 9.59 3.55
N ALA A 86 -4.38 9.82 4.12
CA ALA A 86 -4.19 9.94 5.57
C ALA A 86 -4.97 11.12 6.16
N ILE A 87 -5.01 12.26 5.46
CA ILE A 87 -5.85 13.40 5.85
C ILE A 87 -7.32 12.99 5.87
N ARG A 88 -7.81 12.29 4.83
CA ARG A 88 -9.21 11.85 4.79
C ARG A 88 -9.55 10.87 5.92
N HIS A 89 -8.63 9.97 6.28
CA HIS A 89 -8.79 9.09 7.44
C HIS A 89 -8.96 9.87 8.74
N ALA A 90 -8.16 10.93 8.94
CA ALA A 90 -8.25 11.76 10.15
C ALA A 90 -9.60 12.51 10.25
N VAL A 91 -10.13 12.95 9.11
CA VAL A 91 -11.45 13.62 9.02
C VAL A 91 -12.62 12.67 9.32
N ARG A 92 -12.44 11.37 9.08
CA ARG A 92 -13.46 10.32 9.29
C ARG A 92 -14.77 10.57 8.55
N LYS A 93 -14.66 10.90 7.29
CA LYS A 93 -15.81 11.01 6.37
C LYS A 93 -15.72 9.91 5.29
N PRO A 94 -16.84 9.61 4.60
CA PRO A 94 -16.90 8.55 3.59
C PRO A 94 -15.72 8.55 2.61
N LEU A 95 -15.21 7.35 2.33
CA LEU A 95 -14.04 7.12 1.49
C LEU A 95 -14.22 5.82 0.71
N VAL A 96 -13.90 5.84 -0.58
CA VAL A 96 -13.77 4.64 -1.42
C VAL A 96 -12.35 4.59 -1.97
N GLN A 97 -11.69 3.45 -1.81
CA GLN A 97 -10.35 3.22 -2.33
C GLN A 97 -10.41 2.31 -3.56
N LEU A 98 -9.62 2.61 -4.57
CA LEU A 98 -9.44 1.76 -5.74
C LEU A 98 -7.96 1.69 -6.14
N CYS A 99 -7.57 0.57 -6.71
CA CYS A 99 -6.19 0.28 -7.04
C CYS A 99 -6.11 -0.71 -8.20
N GLU A 100 -5.16 -0.53 -9.11
CA GLU A 100 -4.95 -1.50 -10.19
C GLU A 100 -4.41 -2.83 -9.63
N LYS A 101 -4.95 -3.94 -10.13
CA LYS A 101 -4.50 -5.30 -9.81
C LYS A 101 -3.01 -5.44 -10.10
N GLY A 102 -2.30 -6.11 -9.18
CA GLY A 102 -0.85 -6.24 -9.22
C GLY A 102 -0.12 -5.18 -8.38
N THR A 103 -0.82 -4.15 -7.88
CA THR A 103 -0.26 -3.24 -6.88
C THR A 103 -0.32 -3.86 -5.49
N THR A 104 0.82 -4.00 -4.84
CA THR A 104 0.91 -4.45 -3.43
C THR A 104 0.73 -3.24 -2.52
N LEU A 105 -0.41 -3.15 -1.84
CA LEU A 105 -0.66 -2.05 -0.89
C LEU A 105 0.25 -2.17 0.35
N PRO A 106 0.78 -1.05 0.89
CA PRO A 106 1.44 -1.00 2.18
C PRO A 106 0.56 -1.57 3.30
N PHE A 107 1.20 -2.14 4.32
CA PHE A 107 0.48 -2.80 5.41
C PHE A 107 -0.48 -1.85 6.15
N ASP A 108 -0.10 -0.58 6.31
CA ASP A 108 -0.90 0.44 6.99
C ASP A 108 -2.29 0.67 6.39
N ILE A 109 -2.47 0.33 5.11
CA ILE A 109 -3.73 0.55 4.37
C ILE A 109 -4.33 -0.73 3.75
N ASN A 110 -3.64 -1.87 3.85
CA ASN A 110 -4.11 -3.11 3.20
C ASN A 110 -5.37 -3.70 3.85
N GLU A 111 -5.67 -3.32 5.09
CA GLU A 111 -6.86 -3.77 5.83
C GLU A 111 -8.12 -2.99 5.45
N GLN A 112 -7.96 -1.90 4.70
CA GLN A 112 -9.06 -1.09 4.22
C GLN A 112 -9.66 -1.72 2.96
N ARG A 113 -10.99 -1.64 2.85
CA ARG A 113 -11.70 -2.15 1.66
C ARG A 113 -11.26 -1.36 0.42
N THR A 114 -10.48 -2.01 -0.44
CA THR A 114 -10.00 -1.46 -1.70
C THR A 114 -10.55 -2.24 -2.88
N ILE A 115 -11.04 -1.53 -3.89
CA ILE A 115 -11.46 -2.12 -5.15
C ILE A 115 -10.22 -2.38 -6.00
N PHE A 116 -9.94 -3.64 -6.31
CA PHE A 116 -8.87 -4.01 -7.23
C PHE A 116 -9.42 -4.18 -8.65
N TYR A 117 -8.98 -3.33 -9.60
CA TYR A 117 -9.46 -3.33 -10.98
C TYR A 117 -8.39 -3.74 -11.98
N THR A 118 -8.80 -4.28 -13.12
CA THR A 118 -7.91 -4.51 -14.28
C THR A 118 -8.03 -3.32 -15.23
N ASN A 119 -6.92 -2.75 -15.70
CA ASN A 119 -6.94 -1.61 -16.61
C ASN A 119 -7.08 -2.05 -18.09
N ASP A 120 -8.23 -2.63 -18.43
CA ASP A 120 -8.60 -3.01 -19.79
C ASP A 120 -10.09 -2.74 -20.08
N MET A 121 -10.54 -2.99 -21.31
CA MET A 121 -11.93 -2.73 -21.71
C MET A 121 -12.96 -3.51 -20.90
N LYS A 122 -12.65 -4.74 -20.48
CA LYS A 122 -13.54 -5.57 -19.68
C LYS A 122 -13.55 -5.08 -18.23
N GLY A 123 -12.38 -4.72 -17.71
CA GLY A 123 -12.17 -4.16 -16.39
C GLY A 123 -12.94 -2.86 -16.16
N VAL A 124 -13.18 -2.04 -17.19
CA VAL A 124 -14.09 -0.88 -17.12
C VAL A 124 -15.52 -1.31 -16.74
N VAL A 125 -16.05 -2.35 -17.36
CA VAL A 125 -17.40 -2.86 -17.08
C VAL A 125 -17.45 -3.46 -15.68
N GLU A 126 -16.47 -4.30 -15.33
CA GLU A 126 -16.36 -4.92 -14.01
C GLU A 126 -16.23 -3.87 -12.89
N LEU A 127 -15.42 -2.82 -13.10
CA LEU A 127 -15.20 -1.75 -12.14
C LEU A 127 -16.47 -0.93 -11.92
N LYS A 128 -17.24 -0.61 -12.97
CA LYS A 128 -18.50 0.17 -12.84
C LYS A 128 -19.46 -0.45 -11.83
N GLU A 129 -19.71 -1.74 -11.96
CA GLU A 129 -20.67 -2.44 -11.09
C GLU A 129 -20.21 -2.47 -9.62
N VAL A 130 -18.93 -2.77 -9.39
CA VAL A 130 -18.37 -2.85 -8.03
C VAL A 130 -18.29 -1.46 -7.40
N PHE A 131 -17.85 -0.47 -8.18
CA PHE A 131 -17.71 0.90 -7.74
C PHE A 131 -19.05 1.53 -7.36
N GLU A 132 -20.10 1.37 -8.18
CA GLU A 132 -21.44 1.87 -7.88
C GLU A 132 -21.97 1.34 -6.54
N ARG A 133 -21.80 0.05 -6.28
CA ARG A 133 -22.19 -0.57 -5.00
C ARG A 133 -21.40 -0.01 -3.82
N MET A 134 -20.08 0.13 -3.96
CA MET A 134 -19.23 0.61 -2.87
C MET A 134 -19.46 2.09 -2.56
N VAL A 135 -19.67 2.94 -3.56
CA VAL A 135 -20.06 4.33 -3.35
C VAL A 135 -21.40 4.42 -2.61
N SER A 136 -22.38 3.63 -3.03
CA SER A 136 -23.71 3.62 -2.40
C SER A 136 -23.64 3.21 -0.92
N GLN A 137 -22.77 2.25 -0.58
CA GLN A 137 -22.54 1.83 0.82
C GLN A 137 -21.76 2.88 1.61
N ALA A 138 -20.66 3.39 1.06
CA ALA A 138 -19.82 4.38 1.73
C ALA A 138 -20.58 5.68 2.03
N ALA A 139 -21.46 6.11 1.12
CA ALA A 139 -22.26 7.33 1.29
C ALA A 139 -23.28 7.25 2.44
N LEU A 140 -23.60 6.04 2.92
CA LEU A 140 -24.48 5.79 4.06
C LEU A 140 -23.70 5.57 5.37
N ASP A 141 -22.37 5.47 5.31
CA ASP A 141 -21.53 5.22 6.47
C ASP A 141 -21.23 6.53 7.21
N GLU A 142 -21.94 6.76 8.32
CA GLU A 142 -21.74 7.94 9.17
C GLU A 142 -20.45 7.89 9.98
N LYS A 143 -19.89 6.70 10.23
CA LYS A 143 -18.70 6.52 11.07
C LYS A 143 -17.73 5.51 10.46
N PRO A 144 -17.12 5.85 9.32
CA PRO A 144 -16.18 4.95 8.65
C PRO A 144 -15.08 4.50 9.60
N ASP A 145 -14.85 3.19 9.60
CA ASP A 145 -13.69 2.58 10.24
C ASP A 145 -12.43 2.90 9.43
N ASN A 146 -11.32 3.18 10.12
CA ASN A 146 -10.02 3.45 9.51
C ASN A 146 -8.90 3.32 10.57
N PRO A 147 -7.62 3.21 10.16
CA PRO A 147 -6.51 2.94 11.09
C PRO A 147 -6.37 3.97 12.22
N ILE A 148 -6.64 5.25 11.94
CA ILE A 148 -6.51 6.33 12.92
C ILE A 148 -7.56 6.17 14.03
N TYR A 149 -8.82 5.89 13.67
CA TYR A 149 -9.89 5.78 14.67
C TYR A 149 -9.89 4.44 15.41
N ARG A 150 -9.31 3.38 14.84
CA ARG A 150 -9.02 2.15 15.60
C ARG A 150 -8.04 2.44 16.73
N ALA A 151 -6.94 3.15 16.44
CA ALA A 151 -5.97 3.54 17.47
C ALA A 151 -6.61 4.42 18.57
N ILE A 152 -7.41 5.42 18.19
CA ILE A 152 -8.13 6.28 19.16
C ILE A 152 -9.11 5.47 20.03
N GLN A 153 -9.84 4.52 19.45
CA GLN A 153 -10.76 3.66 20.21
C GLN A 153 -10.02 2.75 21.19
N SER A 154 -8.92 2.12 20.75
CA SER A 154 -8.08 1.31 21.64
C SER A 154 -7.59 2.11 22.84
N GLU A 155 -7.10 3.33 22.62
CA GLU A 155 -6.66 4.22 23.71
C GLU A 155 -7.81 4.60 24.65
N SER A 156 -8.97 4.94 24.10
CA SER A 156 -10.17 5.31 24.88
C SER A 156 -10.66 4.17 25.77
N ILE A 157 -10.60 2.93 25.25
CA ILE A 157 -10.93 1.72 26.02
C ILE A 157 -9.93 1.56 27.18
N ILE A 158 -8.62 1.66 26.91
CA ILE A 158 -7.56 1.54 27.93
C ILE A 158 -7.70 2.61 29.03
N GLN A 159 -8.10 3.83 28.68
CA GLN A 159 -8.22 4.95 29.61
C GLN A 159 -9.53 4.97 30.42
N SER A 160 -10.56 4.21 30.02
CA SER A 160 -11.82 4.16 30.75
C SER A 160 -11.63 3.50 32.13
N VAL A 161 -12.22 4.12 33.17
CA VAL A 161 -11.91 3.87 34.60
C VAL A 161 -12.35 2.48 35.09
N ASP A 162 -13.23 1.80 34.35
CA ASP A 162 -13.80 0.48 34.72
C ASP A 162 -13.09 -0.73 34.10
N VAL A 163 -11.99 -0.54 33.37
CA VAL A 163 -11.27 -1.65 32.73
C VAL A 163 -10.29 -2.27 33.72
N SER A 164 -10.46 -3.56 34.03
CA SER A 164 -9.62 -4.27 34.99
C SER A 164 -8.16 -4.33 34.50
N ASP A 165 -7.20 -4.44 35.42
CA ASP A 165 -5.78 -4.57 35.06
C ASP A 165 -5.52 -5.79 34.16
N ALA A 166 -6.35 -6.83 34.28
CA ALA A 166 -6.30 -8.00 33.41
C ALA A 166 -6.69 -7.66 31.96
N ASP A 167 -7.72 -6.85 31.76
CA ASP A 167 -8.17 -6.43 30.43
C ASP A 167 -7.14 -5.50 29.77
N LYS A 168 -6.54 -4.56 30.52
CA LYS A 168 -5.45 -3.72 30.03
C LYS A 168 -4.22 -4.55 29.63
N TYR A 169 -3.90 -5.56 30.43
CA TYR A 169 -2.83 -6.51 30.11
C TYR A 169 -3.14 -7.30 28.83
N LEU A 170 -4.38 -7.76 28.66
CA LEU A 170 -4.81 -8.49 27.46
C LEU A 170 -4.71 -7.62 26.20
N VAL A 171 -5.24 -6.39 26.22
CA VAL A 171 -5.13 -5.45 25.09
C VAL A 171 -3.66 -5.22 24.72
N THR A 172 -2.82 -4.92 25.71
CA THR A 172 -1.37 -4.73 25.49
C THR A 172 -0.70 -5.96 24.86
N ARG A 173 -1.13 -7.17 25.26
CA ARG A 173 -0.62 -8.42 24.68
C ARG A 173 -1.13 -8.68 23.27
N PHE A 174 -2.36 -8.26 22.95
CA PHE A 174 -2.91 -8.36 21.60
C PHE A 174 -2.20 -7.40 20.64
N ASP A 175 -1.98 -6.15 21.03
CA ASP A 175 -1.24 -5.17 20.21
C ASP A 175 0.19 -5.67 19.91
N ALA A 176 0.86 -6.22 20.92
CA ALA A 176 2.20 -6.79 20.75
C ALA A 176 2.22 -8.05 19.86
N LEU A 177 1.11 -8.81 19.82
CA LEU A 177 0.95 -9.94 18.90
C LEU A 177 0.69 -9.44 17.48
N GLU A 178 -0.16 -8.44 17.31
CA GLU A 178 -0.46 -7.81 16.03
C GLU A 178 0.81 -7.21 15.41
N GLU A 179 1.63 -6.48 16.16
CA GLU A 179 2.89 -5.91 15.68
C GLU A 179 3.88 -7.02 15.22
N LYS A 180 3.95 -8.13 15.96
CA LYS A 180 4.77 -9.29 15.58
C LYS A 180 4.20 -10.02 14.36
N MET A 181 2.89 -10.11 14.24
CA MET A 181 2.23 -10.66 13.06
C MET A 181 2.45 -9.77 11.84
N LEU A 182 2.31 -8.45 11.97
CA LEU A 182 2.59 -7.50 10.90
C LEU A 182 4.05 -7.56 10.44
N LYS A 183 5.03 -7.73 11.36
CA LYS A 183 6.42 -8.01 10.97
C LYS A 183 6.56 -9.30 10.19
N LEU A 184 5.85 -10.36 10.59
CA LEU A 184 5.77 -11.63 9.86
C LEU A 184 5.10 -11.50 8.48
N LEU A 185 4.09 -10.63 8.34
CA LEU A 185 3.36 -10.38 7.08
C LEU A 185 4.05 -9.33 6.19
N SER A 186 4.92 -8.46 6.73
CA SER A 186 5.75 -7.53 5.95
C SER A 186 6.85 -8.26 5.16
N ILE A 187 7.11 -9.51 5.53
CA ILE A 187 7.90 -10.47 4.78
C ILE A 187 6.94 -11.20 3.80
N LYS A 188 6.33 -10.49 2.85
CA LYS A 188 5.41 -11.12 1.88
C LYS A 188 5.80 -10.93 0.41
N ASP A 189 6.11 -12.08 -0.20
CA ASP A 189 5.57 -12.56 -1.46
C ASP A 189 5.92 -11.85 -2.77
N VAL A 190 6.88 -10.93 -2.78
CA VAL A 190 7.45 -10.41 -4.03
C VAL A 190 8.63 -11.29 -4.45
N PRO A 191 8.58 -11.95 -5.63
CA PRO A 191 9.75 -12.64 -6.16
C PRO A 191 10.88 -11.62 -6.40
N TYR A 192 12.07 -11.91 -5.90
CA TYR A 192 13.24 -11.07 -6.18
C TYR A 192 13.78 -11.39 -7.57
N ALA A 193 13.81 -10.39 -8.45
CA ALA A 193 14.39 -10.50 -9.77
C ALA A 193 15.85 -10.03 -9.74
N PHE A 194 16.75 -10.80 -10.34
CA PHE A 194 18.17 -10.49 -10.46
C PHE A 194 18.65 -10.66 -11.90
N ARG A 195 19.75 -10.01 -12.26
CA ARG A 195 20.30 -10.09 -13.61
C ARG A 195 21.32 -11.22 -13.66
N GLY A 196 21.07 -12.20 -14.51
CA GLY A 196 21.93 -13.34 -14.75
C GLY A 196 22.46 -13.42 -16.17
N ASP A 197 23.38 -14.34 -16.41
CA ASP A 197 24.09 -14.49 -17.69
C ASP A 197 23.16 -14.86 -18.86
N ARG A 198 22.01 -15.48 -18.55
CA ARG A 198 20.98 -15.90 -19.51
C ARG A 198 19.72 -15.01 -19.49
N GLY A 199 19.74 -13.87 -18.79
CA GLY A 199 18.60 -12.94 -18.69
C GLY A 199 18.17 -12.66 -17.24
N ILE A 200 16.89 -12.36 -17.02
CA ILE A 200 16.36 -12.05 -15.68
C ILE A 200 16.03 -13.37 -14.96
N GLY A 201 16.76 -13.66 -13.88
CA GLY A 201 16.44 -14.73 -12.94
C GLY A 201 15.46 -14.25 -11.87
N LYS A 202 14.71 -15.19 -11.25
CA LYS A 202 13.76 -14.88 -10.16
C LYS A 202 13.90 -15.87 -9.03
N LEU A 203 13.98 -15.39 -7.79
CA LEU A 203 13.76 -16.18 -6.58
C LEU A 203 12.31 -16.00 -6.17
N SER A 204 11.61 -17.10 -5.89
CA SER A 204 10.34 -17.01 -5.19
C SER A 204 10.53 -16.35 -3.82
N ALA A 205 9.50 -15.71 -3.30
CA ALA A 205 9.57 -15.13 -1.96
C ALA A 205 9.90 -16.18 -0.89
N ARG A 206 9.48 -17.43 -1.09
CA ARG A 206 9.81 -18.55 -0.18
C ARG A 206 11.31 -18.85 -0.18
N GLU A 207 11.97 -18.86 -1.33
CA GLU A 207 13.41 -19.05 -1.48
C GLU A 207 14.19 -17.88 -0.88
N LEU A 208 13.76 -16.65 -1.21
CA LEU A 208 14.36 -15.42 -0.70
C LEU A 208 14.27 -15.33 0.84
N ASN A 209 13.14 -15.75 1.42
CA ASN A 209 12.95 -15.76 2.87
C ASN A 209 13.84 -16.80 3.57
N LYS A 210 14.05 -17.96 2.96
CA LYS A 210 15.02 -18.96 3.47
C LYS A 210 16.43 -18.38 3.47
N MET A 211 16.84 -17.77 2.36
CA MET A 211 18.14 -17.09 2.24
C MET A 211 18.29 -15.97 3.27
N ARG A 212 17.27 -15.12 3.42
CA ARG A 212 17.25 -14.02 4.40
C ARG A 212 17.48 -14.52 5.83
N ARG A 213 16.74 -15.56 6.23
CA ARG A 213 16.85 -16.14 7.57
C ARG A 213 18.25 -16.68 7.84
N PHE A 214 18.80 -17.44 6.89
CA PHE A 214 20.12 -18.03 7.01
C PHE A 214 21.23 -16.97 7.10
N ILE A 215 21.20 -15.97 6.22
CA ILE A 215 22.20 -14.87 6.21
C ILE A 215 22.11 -14.05 7.50
N THR A 216 20.90 -13.77 7.99
CA THR A 216 20.72 -13.00 9.24
C THR A 216 21.24 -13.76 10.45
N GLU A 217 20.96 -15.07 10.55
CA GLU A 217 21.44 -15.93 11.63
C GLU A 217 22.96 -16.05 11.62
N LYS A 218 23.56 -16.22 10.43
CA LYS A 218 25.01 -16.24 10.27
C LYS A 218 25.65 -14.90 10.63
N ASN A 219 25.06 -13.77 10.24
CA ASN A 219 25.57 -12.44 10.57
C ASN A 219 25.56 -12.14 12.09
N GLN A 220 24.60 -12.70 12.84
CA GLN A 220 24.55 -12.59 14.30
C GLN A 220 25.68 -13.37 15.00
N ASN A 221 26.20 -14.43 14.37
CA ASN A 221 27.20 -15.33 14.94
C ASN A 221 28.66 -14.93 14.60
N GLY A 222 28.87 -13.79 13.94
CA GLY A 222 30.17 -13.37 13.42
C GLY A 222 30.42 -13.85 11.98
N THR A 223 31.13 -13.04 11.20
CA THR A 223 31.43 -13.14 9.75
C THR A 223 31.15 -14.48 9.05
N PHE A 224 30.39 -14.44 7.95
CA PHE A 224 30.14 -15.59 7.06
C PHE A 224 30.88 -15.46 5.71
N THR A 225 31.15 -16.58 5.04
CA THR A 225 31.73 -16.57 3.67
C THR A 225 30.67 -16.69 2.59
N THR A 226 31.01 -16.29 1.37
CA THR A 226 30.13 -16.47 0.20
C THR A 226 29.90 -17.96 -0.10
N GLU A 227 30.90 -18.81 0.15
CA GLU A 227 30.79 -20.26 -0.07
C GLU A 227 29.75 -20.91 0.85
N GLU A 228 29.66 -20.49 2.12
CA GLU A 228 28.64 -20.99 3.06
C GLU A 228 27.22 -20.66 2.59
N ILE A 229 27.04 -19.53 1.91
CA ILE A 229 25.75 -19.12 1.36
C ILE A 229 25.46 -19.86 0.06
N GLU A 230 26.47 -20.09 -0.78
CA GLU A 230 26.37 -20.89 -2.00
C GLU A 230 25.91 -22.32 -1.69
N GLU A 231 26.55 -22.99 -0.72
CA GLU A 231 26.20 -24.36 -0.30
C GLU A 231 24.77 -24.43 0.25
N TYR A 232 24.35 -23.43 1.04
CA TYR A 232 22.98 -23.37 1.53
C TYR A 232 21.97 -23.16 0.40
N ALA A 233 22.26 -22.26 -0.55
CA ALA A 233 21.40 -22.00 -1.69
C ALA A 233 21.18 -23.26 -2.54
N GLU A 234 22.24 -24.01 -2.83
CA GLU A 234 22.16 -25.29 -3.53
C GLU A 234 21.33 -26.32 -2.76
N SER A 235 21.48 -26.38 -1.43
CA SER A 235 20.70 -27.29 -0.57
C SER A 235 19.19 -27.03 -0.59
N ILE A 236 18.77 -25.80 -0.93
CA ILE A 236 17.36 -25.42 -1.06
C ILE A 236 16.89 -25.35 -2.51
N GLY A 237 17.72 -25.79 -3.46
CA GLY A 237 17.39 -25.91 -4.89
C GLY A 237 17.65 -24.66 -5.74
N ILE A 238 18.44 -23.71 -5.23
CA ILE A 238 18.80 -22.48 -5.94
C ILE A 238 20.17 -22.68 -6.58
N TYR A 239 20.21 -22.75 -7.91
CA TYR A 239 21.44 -22.89 -8.69
C TYR A 239 21.66 -21.65 -9.54
N VAL A 240 22.58 -20.79 -9.11
CA VAL A 240 22.90 -19.50 -9.72
C VAL A 240 24.42 -19.32 -9.81
N THR A 241 24.89 -18.43 -10.68
CA THR A 241 26.32 -18.15 -10.79
C THR A 241 26.84 -17.39 -9.56
N ARG A 242 28.16 -17.34 -9.36
CA ARG A 242 28.76 -16.59 -8.25
C ARG A 242 28.39 -15.10 -8.26
N ASP A 243 28.31 -14.49 -9.44
CA ASP A 243 27.95 -13.08 -9.57
C ASP A 243 26.46 -12.84 -9.31
N GLU A 244 25.60 -13.78 -9.71
CA GLU A 244 24.18 -13.78 -9.35
C GLU A 244 23.98 -13.96 -7.83
N MET A 245 24.75 -14.86 -7.21
CA MET A 245 24.72 -15.09 -5.76
C MET A 245 25.13 -13.84 -4.99
N ARG A 246 26.18 -13.14 -5.43
CA ARG A 246 26.60 -11.86 -4.84
C ARG A 246 25.49 -10.82 -4.90
N GLN A 247 24.75 -10.71 -6.00
CA GLN A 247 23.62 -9.79 -6.11
C GLN A 247 22.52 -10.13 -5.08
N ILE A 248 22.20 -11.41 -4.90
CA ILE A 248 21.20 -11.88 -3.94
C ILE A 248 21.63 -11.55 -2.51
N ILE A 249 22.89 -11.82 -2.16
CA ILE A 249 23.45 -11.53 -0.83
C ILE A 249 23.40 -10.03 -0.54
N MET A 250 23.85 -9.19 -1.48
CA MET A 250 23.85 -7.72 -1.30
C MET A 250 22.44 -7.16 -1.13
N TYR A 251 21.46 -7.69 -1.86
CA TYR A 251 20.05 -7.33 -1.69
C TYR A 251 19.56 -7.63 -0.28
N VAL A 252 19.79 -8.86 0.21
CA VAL A 252 19.38 -9.29 1.55
C VAL A 252 20.05 -8.44 2.63
N LEU A 253 21.32 -8.11 2.50
CA LEU A 253 22.04 -7.31 3.48
C LEU A 253 21.54 -5.85 3.53
N ASN A 254 21.31 -5.24 2.37
CA ASN A 254 20.79 -3.88 2.26
C ASN A 254 19.37 -3.74 2.84
N GLU A 255 18.46 -4.68 2.53
CA GLU A 255 17.10 -4.66 3.08
C GLU A 255 17.07 -4.74 4.61
N ASN A 256 18.01 -5.46 5.22
CA ASN A 256 18.03 -5.69 6.67
C ASN A 256 19.02 -4.75 7.41
N GLN A 257 19.58 -3.75 6.72
CA GLN A 257 20.57 -2.80 7.25
C GLN A 257 21.79 -3.49 7.92
N LEU A 258 22.21 -4.63 7.38
CA LEU A 258 23.32 -5.44 7.92
C LEU A 258 24.65 -5.01 7.28
N LYS A 259 25.73 -4.94 8.07
CA LYS A 259 27.08 -4.64 7.56
C LYS A 259 27.75 -5.91 7.02
N PHE A 260 28.32 -5.82 5.81
CA PHE A 260 29.16 -6.86 5.24
C PHE A 260 30.63 -6.64 5.64
N GLU A 261 31.19 -7.49 6.49
CA GLU A 261 32.65 -7.51 6.74
C GLU A 261 33.31 -8.61 5.92
N ALA A 262 33.67 -8.27 4.68
CA ALA A 262 34.35 -9.18 3.76
C ALA A 262 35.77 -9.51 4.25
N LYS A 263 35.97 -10.67 4.90
CA LYS A 263 37.31 -11.24 4.99
C LYS A 263 37.68 -11.86 3.65
N LYS A 264 38.48 -11.11 2.87
CA LYS A 264 39.23 -11.52 1.67
C LYS A 264 38.42 -12.26 0.60
N ILE A 265 37.97 -11.51 -0.40
CA ILE A 265 37.81 -12.03 -1.76
C ILE A 265 39.23 -12.32 -2.27
N SER A 266 39.71 -13.57 -2.18
CA SER A 266 40.73 -14.00 -3.13
C SER A 266 40.05 -14.21 -4.47
N THR A 267 40.51 -13.42 -5.45
CA THR A 267 40.29 -13.55 -6.90
C THR A 267 40.08 -14.97 -7.38
#